data_AF-A0A453EGG9-F1
#
_entry.id   AF-A0A453EGG9-F1
#
_cell.length_a   1.000
_cell.length_b   1.000
_cell.length_c   1.000
_cell.angle_alpha   90.00
_cell.angle_beta   90.00
_cell.angle_gamma   90.00
#
_symmetry.space_group_name_H-M   'P 1'
#
loop_
_entity.id
_entity.type
_entity.pdbx_description
1 polymer ?
#
loop_
_entity_poly.entity_id
_entity_poly.type
_entity_poly.pdbx_seq_one_letter_code
_entity_poly.pdbx_strand_id
1 'polypeptide(L)'
;SFGGTDFPIDDILAVCLLVYYGVTTLLDAASGDGEKMNEEQEEAELAVSKFSGNGAGLVSVASTLASTFVLVFVAEWGDKSFFSTIALAAASSPPGVIAGSLAGHGVATLIAVLGGSLLGTFLSEKIISYIGGSLFLAFAAVTLVEIATS
;
A
#
# COMPACT_ATOMS: atom_id res chain seq x y z
N SER A 1 -7.68 14.83 -23.73
CA SER A 1 -6.44 14.56 -24.49
C SER A 1 -5.27 14.92 -23.60
N PHE A 2 -4.75 13.95 -22.86
CA PHE A 2 -3.51 14.02 -22.08
C PHE A 2 -3.02 12.57 -21.95
N GLY A 3 -1.83 12.28 -22.46
CA GLY A 3 -1.24 10.93 -22.42
C GLY A 3 -1.25 10.14 -23.73
N GLY A 4 -1.02 10.79 -24.87
CA GLY A 4 -0.58 10.09 -26.07
C GLY A 4 0.93 9.88 -26.02
N THR A 5 1.37 8.80 -25.36
CA THR A 5 2.69 8.18 -25.59
C THR A 5 2.47 6.68 -25.66
N ASP A 6 1.96 6.27 -26.81
CA ASP A 6 1.76 4.90 -27.32
C ASP A 6 3.13 4.27 -27.66
N PHE A 7 4.06 4.28 -26.72
CA PHE A 7 5.37 3.62 -26.82
C PHE A 7 5.42 2.57 -25.73
N PRO A 8 5.80 1.31 -26.01
CA PRO A 8 5.79 0.19 -25.04
C PRO A 8 6.84 0.34 -23.92
N ILE A 9 7.38 1.54 -23.71
CA ILE A 9 8.42 1.82 -22.73
C ILE A 9 7.86 1.67 -21.32
N ASP A 10 6.62 2.08 -21.07
CA ASP A 10 5.94 1.91 -19.79
C ASP A 10 5.73 0.43 -19.45
N ASP A 11 5.28 -0.38 -20.41
CA ASP A 11 5.12 -1.83 -20.21
C ASP A 11 6.48 -2.54 -20.04
N ILE A 12 7.50 -2.16 -20.83
CA ILE A 12 8.87 -2.70 -20.68
C ILE A 12 9.46 -2.30 -19.32
N LEU A 13 9.27 -1.05 -18.88
CA LEU A 13 9.70 -0.59 -17.56
C LEU A 13 8.98 -1.36 -16.46
N ALA A 14 7.66 -1.56 -16.59
CA ALA A 14 6.89 -2.35 -15.64
C ALA A 14 7.45 -3.78 -15.55
N VAL A 15 7.70 -4.45 -16.67
CA VAL A 15 8.32 -5.79 -16.69
C VAL A 15 9.70 -5.78 -16.04
N CYS A 16 10.58 -4.83 -16.38
CA CYS A 16 11.91 -4.74 -15.76
C CYS A 16 11.83 -4.55 -14.25
N LEU A 17 10.94 -3.68 -13.77
CA LEU A 17 10.73 -3.43 -12.34
C LEU A 17 10.13 -4.65 -11.64
N LEU A 18 9.13 -5.29 -12.22
CA LEU A 18 8.48 -6.49 -11.67
C LEU A 18 9.45 -7.67 -11.58
N VAL A 19 10.30 -7.87 -12.59
CA VAL A 19 11.35 -8.90 -12.55
C VAL A 19 12.39 -8.56 -11.50
N TYR A 20 12.89 -7.32 -11.47
CA TYR A 20 13.87 -6.89 -10.48
C TYR A 20 13.34 -7.11 -9.06
N TYR A 21 12.18 -6.55 -8.73
CA TYR A 21 11.59 -6.65 -7.40
C TYR A 21 11.22 -8.10 -7.06
N GLY A 22 10.67 -8.86 -8.01
CA GLY A 22 10.34 -10.27 -7.81
C GLY A 22 11.55 -11.13 -7.46
N VAL A 23 12.65 -10.98 -8.21
CA VAL A 23 13.89 -11.71 -7.94
C VAL A 23 14.53 -11.26 -6.63
N THR A 24 14.63 -9.96 -6.36
CA THR A 24 15.24 -9.48 -5.11
C THR A 24 14.46 -9.95 -3.89
N THR A 25 13.12 -9.83 -3.89
CA THR A 25 12.29 -10.29 -2.77
C THR A 25 12.40 -11.81 -2.55
N LEU A 26 12.52 -12.61 -3.61
CA LEU A 26 12.75 -14.06 -3.47
C LEU A 26 14.15 -14.39 -2.95
N LEU A 27 15.18 -13.65 -3.39
CA LEU A 27 16.54 -13.81 -2.89
C LEU A 27 16.66 -13.40 -1.42
N ASP A 28 15.99 -12.33 -1.00
CA ASP A 28 15.95 -11.91 0.40
C ASP A 28 15.23 -12.96 1.27
N ALA A 29 14.14 -13.54 0.76
CA ALA A 29 13.44 -14.65 1.42
C ALA A 29 14.30 -15.93 1.55
N ALA A 30 15.17 -16.19 0.58
CA ALA A 30 16.03 -17.37 0.51
C ALA A 30 17.34 -17.22 1.30
N SER A 31 17.93 -16.02 1.31
CA SER A 31 19.21 -15.72 1.96
C SER A 31 19.14 -15.79 3.48
N GLY A 32 17.94 -15.89 4.07
CA GLY A 32 17.77 -16.04 5.51
C GLY A 32 18.34 -14.87 6.31
N ASP A 33 18.34 -13.68 5.71
CA ASP A 33 18.99 -12.46 6.19
C ASP A 33 18.15 -11.81 7.31
N GLY A 34 18.04 -12.52 8.43
CA GLY A 34 17.27 -12.09 9.60
C GLY A 34 17.80 -10.80 10.23
N GLU A 35 19.05 -10.42 9.94
CA GLU A 35 19.63 -9.14 10.37
C GLU A 35 19.00 -7.95 9.64
N LYS A 36 18.92 -7.97 8.30
CA LYS A 36 18.29 -6.89 7.53
C LYS A 36 16.83 -6.68 7.91
N MET A 37 16.08 -7.76 8.11
CA MET A 37 14.68 -7.67 8.51
C MET A 37 14.52 -7.03 9.90
N ASN A 38 15.43 -7.33 10.83
CA ASN A 38 15.40 -6.75 12.16
C ASN A 38 15.82 -5.27 12.15
N GLU A 39 16.80 -4.90 11.33
CA GLU A 39 17.19 -3.50 11.11
C GLU A 39 16.05 -2.69 10.48
N GLU A 40 15.38 -3.22 9.44
CA GLU A 40 14.22 -2.57 8.82
C GLU A 40 13.05 -2.41 9.81
N GLN A 41 12.80 -3.42 10.64
CA GLN A 41 11.76 -3.36 11.66
C GLN A 41 12.11 -2.35 12.77
N GLU A 42 13.36 -2.31 13.22
CA GLU A 42 13.84 -1.33 14.20
C GLU A 42 13.77 0.10 13.63
N GLU A 43 14.14 0.32 12.37
CA GLU A 43 14.04 1.63 11.72
C GLU A 43 12.58 2.08 11.58
N ALA A 44 11.67 1.17 11.22
CA ALA A 44 10.24 1.45 11.15
C ALA A 44 9.66 1.77 12.55
N GLU A 45 10.02 1.01 13.58
CA GLU A 45 9.60 1.26 14.96
C GLU A 45 10.16 2.58 15.51
N LEU A 46 11.40 2.92 15.13
CA LEU A 46 12.04 4.20 15.46
C LEU A 46 11.36 5.37 14.73
N ALA A 47 10.97 5.20 13.47
CA ALA A 47 10.19 6.20 12.74
C ALA A 47 8.81 6.42 13.40
N VAL A 48 8.09 5.35 13.71
CA VAL A 48 6.79 5.42 14.39
C VAL A 48 6.90 6.05 15.78
N SER A 49 7.93 5.68 16.55
CA SER A 49 8.16 6.26 17.89
C SER A 49 8.55 7.74 17.83
N LYS A 50 9.30 8.18 16.80
CA LYS A 50 9.56 9.61 16.53
C LYS A 50 8.27 10.38 16.23
N PHE A 51 7.34 9.81 15.45
CA PHE A 51 6.03 10.41 15.20
C PHE A 51 5.13 10.39 16.46
N SER A 52 5.28 9.36 17.30
CA SER A 52 4.62 9.20 18.60
C SER A 52 5.38 9.91 19.76
N GLY A 53 6.10 11.00 19.46
CA GLY A 53 7.02 11.66 20.38
C GLY A 53 6.38 12.26 21.66
N ASN A 54 6.74 11.68 22.80
CA ASN A 54 7.08 12.29 24.09
C ASN A 54 6.14 13.30 24.80
N GLY A 55 4.82 13.11 24.71
CA GLY A 55 3.86 13.85 25.54
C GLY A 55 2.81 12.92 26.15
N ALA A 56 2.85 12.70 27.47
CA ALA A 56 1.77 12.03 28.18
C ALA A 56 0.48 12.87 28.04
N GLY A 57 -0.50 12.38 27.28
CA GLY A 57 -1.83 12.99 27.12
C GLY A 57 -2.23 13.35 25.68
N LEU A 58 -3.34 14.09 25.56
CA LEU A 58 -4.12 14.44 24.35
C LEU A 58 -3.30 14.87 23.13
N VAL A 59 -2.11 15.43 23.36
CA VAL A 59 -1.20 15.94 22.32
C VAL A 59 -0.59 14.81 21.47
N SER A 60 -0.26 13.67 22.09
CA SER A 60 0.24 12.49 21.36
C SER A 60 -0.82 11.93 20.42
N VAL A 61 -2.06 11.80 20.89
CA VAL A 61 -3.21 11.36 20.09
C VAL A 61 -3.44 12.31 18.92
N ALA A 62 -3.42 13.62 19.17
CA ALA A 62 -3.59 14.61 18.10
C ALA A 62 -2.46 14.53 17.05
N SER A 63 -1.21 14.32 17.48
CA SER A 63 -0.05 14.14 16.58
C SER A 63 -0.19 12.89 15.71
N THR A 64 -0.54 11.75 16.31
CA THR A 64 -0.75 10.50 15.57
C THR A 64 -1.92 10.63 14.60
N LEU A 65 -3.04 11.21 15.02
CA LEU A 65 -4.19 11.45 14.14
C LEU A 65 -3.83 12.37 12.97
N ALA A 66 -3.11 13.47 13.22
CA ALA A 66 -2.69 14.39 12.17
C ALA A 66 -1.72 13.72 11.19
N SER A 67 -0.76 12.94 11.69
CA SER A 67 0.22 12.23 10.87
C SER A 67 -0.45 11.19 9.99
N THR A 68 -1.30 10.33 10.56
CA THR A 68 -2.07 9.34 9.81
C THR A 68 -3.01 9.99 8.80
N PHE A 69 -3.69 11.09 9.18
CA PHE A 69 -4.53 11.84 8.26
C PHE A 69 -3.74 12.37 7.06
N VAL A 70 -2.60 13.02 7.30
CA VAL A 70 -1.77 13.57 6.21
C VAL A 70 -1.24 12.45 5.32
N LEU A 71 -0.78 11.34 5.90
CA LEU A 71 -0.28 10.19 5.13
C LEU A 71 -1.37 9.62 4.22
N VAL A 72 -2.55 9.33 4.77
CA VAL A 72 -3.67 8.79 3.99
C VAL A 72 -4.19 9.81 2.97
N PHE A 73 -4.30 11.08 3.36
CA PHE A 73 -4.74 12.15 2.48
C PHE A 73 -3.81 12.29 1.27
N VAL A 74 -2.49 12.31 1.49
CA VAL A 74 -1.49 12.41 0.41
C VAL A 74 -1.51 11.15 -0.45
N ALA A 75 -1.64 9.96 0.15
CA ALA A 75 -1.73 8.70 -0.58
C ALA A 75 -2.96 8.61 -1.49
N GLU A 76 -4.10 9.16 -1.05
CA GLU A 76 -5.36 9.17 -1.82
C GLU A 76 -5.56 10.48 -2.61
N TRP A 77 -4.60 11.41 -2.58
CA TRP A 77 -4.77 12.72 -3.20
C TRP A 77 -4.82 12.59 -4.73
N GLY A 78 -6.01 12.76 -5.28
CA GLY A 78 -6.22 12.67 -6.72
C GLY A 78 -6.47 11.25 -7.25
N ASP A 79 -6.72 10.27 -6.38
CA ASP A 79 -7.21 8.96 -6.83
C ASP A 79 -8.64 9.05 -7.42
N LYS A 80 -9.00 8.10 -8.28
CA LYS A 80 -10.34 8.00 -8.90
C LYS A 80 -11.45 7.95 -7.86
N SER A 81 -11.21 7.33 -6.71
CA SER A 81 -12.16 7.29 -5.59
C SER A 81 -12.51 8.69 -5.05
N PHE A 82 -11.54 9.61 -5.00
CA PHE A 82 -11.73 10.99 -4.57
C PHE A 82 -12.67 11.76 -5.52
N PHE A 83 -12.39 11.71 -6.82
CA PHE A 83 -13.26 12.33 -7.83
C PHE A 83 -14.65 11.69 -7.89
N SER A 84 -14.73 10.36 -7.76
CA SER A 84 -16.00 9.64 -7.70
C SER A 84 -16.85 10.10 -6.51
N THR A 85 -16.23 10.35 -5.35
CA THR A 85 -16.93 10.83 -4.16
C THR A 85 -17.44 12.25 -4.34
N ILE A 86 -16.66 13.15 -4.95
CA ILE A 86 -17.09 14.51 -5.28
C ILE A 86 -18.25 14.49 -6.29
N ALA A 87 -18.15 13.68 -7.34
CA ALA A 87 -19.20 13.51 -8.34
C ALA A 87 -20.50 12.97 -7.71
N LEU A 88 -20.39 12.00 -6.81
CA LEU A 88 -21.53 11.44 -6.09
C LEU A 88 -22.14 12.43 -5.11
N ALA A 89 -21.32 13.21 -4.39
CA ALA A 89 -21.78 14.28 -3.50
C ALA A 89 -22.43 15.46 -4.23
N ALA A 90 -22.05 15.70 -5.50
CA ALA A 90 -22.70 16.67 -6.37
C ALA A 90 -24.05 16.15 -6.92
N ALA A 91 -24.18 14.84 -7.11
CA ALA A 91 -25.40 14.19 -7.61
C ALA A 91 -26.41 13.81 -6.52
N SER A 92 -25.97 13.65 -5.27
CA SER A 92 -26.76 13.22 -4.10
C SER A 92 -26.64 14.21 -2.94
N SER A 93 -27.28 13.95 -1.79
CA SER A 93 -27.11 14.80 -0.61
C SER A 93 -25.69 14.67 -0.03
N PRO A 94 -24.91 15.77 0.07
CA PRO A 94 -23.54 15.74 0.59
C PRO A 94 -23.35 15.03 1.94
N PRO A 95 -24.22 15.21 2.96
CA PRO A 95 -24.02 14.54 4.25
C PRO A 95 -24.21 13.01 4.17
N GLY A 96 -25.07 12.52 3.27
CA GLY A 96 -25.29 11.09 3.10
C GLY A 96 -24.09 10.38 2.47
N VAL A 97 -23.46 11.02 1.50
CA VAL A 97 -22.25 10.49 0.84
C VAL A 97 -21.07 10.46 1.81
N ILE A 98 -20.86 11.53 2.58
CA ILE A 98 -19.80 11.59 3.59
C ILE A 98 -19.99 10.51 4.66
N ALA A 99 -21.21 10.34 5.18
CA ALA A 99 -21.50 9.33 6.19
C ALA A 99 -21.30 7.90 5.65
N GLY A 100 -21.76 7.64 4.43
CA GLY A 100 -21.61 6.34 3.78
C GLY A 100 -20.16 5.99 3.45
N SER A 101 -19.39 6.94 2.91
CA SER A 101 -17.97 6.72 2.57
C SER A 101 -17.13 6.50 3.83
N LEU A 102 -17.37 7.31 4.89
CA LEU A 102 -16.67 7.16 6.17
C LEU A 102 -17.00 5.83 6.84
N ALA A 103 -18.27 5.42 6.85
CA ALA A 103 -18.68 4.15 7.42
C ALA A 103 -18.12 2.96 6.63
N GLY A 104 -18.20 2.99 5.29
CA GLY A 104 -17.67 1.94 4.43
C GLY A 104 -16.16 1.79 4.57
N HIS A 105 -15.43 2.90 4.52
CA HIS A 105 -13.97 2.92 4.72
C HIS A 105 -13.59 2.45 6.13
N GLY A 106 -14.30 2.92 7.16
CA GLY A 106 -14.08 2.49 8.55
C GLY A 106 -14.27 0.98 8.74
N VAL A 107 -15.31 0.39 8.14
CA VAL A 107 -15.53 -1.07 8.17
C VAL A 107 -14.43 -1.81 7.42
N ALA A 108 -14.02 -1.33 6.24
CA ALA A 108 -12.93 -1.93 5.49
C ALA A 108 -11.62 -1.93 6.29
N THR A 109 -11.27 -0.80 6.93
CA THR A 109 -10.08 -0.67 7.77
C THR A 109 -10.15 -1.57 9.00
N LEU A 110 -11.31 -1.67 9.66
CA LEU A 110 -11.48 -2.59 10.80
C LEU A 110 -11.25 -4.05 10.39
N ILE A 111 -11.84 -4.47 9.26
CA ILE A 111 -11.65 -5.83 8.74
C ILE A 111 -10.17 -6.06 8.38
N ALA A 112 -9.51 -5.09 7.75
CA ALA A 112 -8.10 -5.19 7.39
C ALA A 112 -7.19 -5.30 8.62
N VAL A 113 -7.42 -4.50 9.67
CA VAL A 113 -6.61 -4.54 10.89
C VAL A 113 -6.82 -5.82 11.67
N LEU A 114 -8.08 -6.26 11.84
CA LEU A 114 -8.37 -7.52 12.55
C LEU A 114 -7.87 -8.73 11.75
N GLY A 115 -8.11 -8.74 10.44
CA GLY A 115 -7.63 -9.80 9.55
C GLY A 115 -6.11 -9.86 9.51
N GLY A 116 -5.45 -8.71 9.39
CA GLY A 116 -4.00 -8.60 9.40
C GLY A 116 -3.38 -9.02 10.74
N SER A 117 -4.00 -8.64 11.88
CA SER A 117 -3.54 -9.07 13.20
C SER A 117 -3.64 -10.59 13.38
N LEU A 118 -4.72 -11.21 12.91
CA LEU A 118 -4.86 -12.66 12.95
C LEU A 118 -3.85 -13.34 12.00
N LEU A 119 -3.78 -12.90 10.74
CA LEU A 119 -2.89 -13.48 9.74
C LEU A 119 -1.41 -13.30 10.10
N GLY A 120 -1.02 -12.18 10.70
CA GLY A 120 0.35 -11.90 11.12
C GLY A 120 0.86 -12.84 12.22
N THR A 121 -0.03 -13.43 13.02
CA THR A 121 0.37 -14.47 14.00
C THR A 121 0.65 -15.83 13.36
N PHE A 122 0.15 -16.08 12.14
CA PHE A 122 0.27 -17.37 11.46
C PHE A 122 1.19 -17.34 10.23
N LEU A 123 1.36 -16.20 9.57
CA LEU A 123 2.22 -16.05 8.40
C LEU A 123 3.60 -15.55 8.81
N SER A 124 4.60 -16.40 8.65
CA SER A 124 6.00 -15.97 8.72
C SER A 124 6.29 -14.97 7.60
N GLU A 125 7.02 -13.90 7.89
CA GLU A 125 7.48 -12.91 6.89
C GLU A 125 8.17 -13.54 5.68
N LYS A 126 8.81 -14.70 5.88
CA LYS A 126 9.39 -15.48 4.78
C LYS A 126 8.33 -15.92 3.78
N ILE A 127 7.19 -16.42 4.26
CA ILE A 127 6.07 -16.86 3.41
C ILE A 127 5.51 -15.67 2.63
N ILE A 128 5.36 -14.53 3.30
CA ILE A 128 4.87 -13.29 2.68
C ILE A 128 5.83 -12.85 1.56
N SER A 129 7.14 -12.89 1.81
CA SER A 129 8.17 -12.54 0.83
C SER A 129 8.20 -13.54 -0.35
N TYR A 130 8.08 -14.85 -0.08
CA TYR A 130 7.99 -15.85 -1.13
C TYR A 130 6.77 -15.66 -2.04
N ILE A 131 5.60 -15.42 -1.43
CA ILE A 131 4.36 -15.17 -2.17
C ILE A 131 4.47 -13.87 -2.97
N GLY A 132 4.91 -12.77 -2.34
CA GLY A 132 5.05 -11.46 -2.98
C GLY A 132 6.02 -11.50 -4.16
N GLY A 133 7.22 -12.06 -3.96
CA GLY A 133 8.21 -12.22 -5.02
C GLY A 133 7.69 -13.09 -6.18
N SER A 134 7.00 -14.19 -5.88
CA SER A 134 6.36 -15.03 -6.91
C SER A 134 5.26 -14.29 -7.67
N LEU A 135 4.48 -13.45 -6.98
CA LEU A 135 3.39 -12.66 -7.58
C LEU A 135 3.93 -11.59 -8.52
N PHE A 136 5.02 -10.91 -8.14
CA PHE A 136 5.71 -9.96 -9.01
C PHE A 136 6.20 -10.62 -10.31
N LEU A 137 6.78 -11.82 -10.22
CA LEU A 137 7.18 -12.57 -11.42
C LEU A 137 5.99 -13.03 -12.27
N ALA A 138 4.87 -13.41 -11.64
CA ALA A 138 3.66 -13.77 -12.36
C ALA A 138 3.10 -12.56 -13.14
N PHE A 139 3.04 -11.38 -12.52
CA PHE A 139 2.63 -10.16 -13.22
C PHE A 139 3.61 -9.78 -14.33
N ALA A 140 4.92 -9.89 -14.11
CA ALA A 140 5.91 -9.65 -15.16
C ALA A 140 5.67 -10.56 -16.38
N ALA A 141 5.36 -11.84 -16.15
CA ALA A 141 5.07 -12.78 -17.23
C ALA A 141 3.77 -12.43 -17.96
N VAL A 142 2.71 -12.03 -17.24
CA VAL A 142 1.44 -11.60 -17.83
C VAL A 142 1.65 -10.36 -18.71
N THR A 143 2.31 -9.34 -18.20
CA THR A 143 2.60 -8.11 -18.96
C THR A 143 3.49 -8.42 -20.17
N LEU A 144 4.48 -9.31 -20.04
CA LEU A 144 5.32 -9.71 -21.17
C LEU A 144 4.53 -10.43 -22.28
N VAL A 145 3.57 -11.29 -21.91
CA VAL A 145 2.67 -11.96 -22.87
C VAL A 145 1.75 -10.95 -23.55
N GLU A 146 1.26 -9.96 -22.80
CA GLU A 146 0.43 -8.88 -23.33
C GLU A 146 1.18 -8.02 -24.36
N ILE A 147 2.44 -7.65 -24.06
CA ILE A 147 3.34 -6.96 -25.02
C ILE A 147 3.59 -7.85 -26.25
N ALA A 148 3.85 -9.15 -26.06
CA ALA A 148 4.17 -10.06 -27.16
C ALA A 148 2.97 -10.37 -28.07
N THR A 149 1.76 -10.17 -27.58
CA THR A 149 0.50 -10.45 -28.31
C THR A 149 -0.16 -9.19 -28.86
N SER A 150 0.23 -8.00 -28.39
CA SER A 150 -0.16 -6.69 -28.95
C SER A 150 0.60 -6.36 -30.22
#